data_AF-F3GMG8-F1
#
_entry.id   AF-F3GMG8-F1
#
_cell.length_a   1.000
_cell.length_b   1.000
_cell.length_c   1.000
_cell.angle_alpha   90.00
_cell.angle_beta   90.00
_cell.angle_gamma   90.00
#
_symmetry.space_group_name_H-M   'P 1'
#
loop_
_entity.id
_entity.type
_entity.pdbx_description
1 polymer ?
#
loop_
_entity_poly.entity_id
_entity_poly.type
_entity_poly.pdbx_seq_one_letter_code
_entity_poly.pdbx_strand_id
1 'polypeptide(L)'
;MSDRELIIPPTMQSIMDRAGYAPAVRVGDTLYCAGQVGRTRDMEVILNPEAQFIACWENLRTVLAEGGCTFDDIVDMTTYHVAMS
;
A
#
# COMPACT_ATOMS: atom_id res chain seq x y z
N MET A 1 -9.06 19.67 -15.67
CA MET A 1 -9.27 18.47 -14.82
C MET A 1 -7.88 18.03 -14.42
N SER A 2 -7.57 17.96 -13.13
CA SER A 2 -6.31 17.36 -12.68
C SER A 2 -6.34 15.89 -13.06
N ASP A 3 -5.48 15.49 -13.98
CA ASP A 3 -5.37 14.11 -14.43
C ASP A 3 -4.88 13.28 -13.25
N ARG A 4 -5.72 12.35 -12.79
CA ARG A 4 -5.41 11.46 -11.67
C ARG A 4 -5.35 10.04 -12.21
N GLU A 5 -4.26 9.36 -11.93
CA GLU A 5 -4.04 7.99 -12.37
C GLU A 5 -4.23 7.07 -11.16
N LEU A 6 -5.06 6.04 -11.30
CA LEU A 6 -5.19 5.00 -10.28
C LEU A 6 -4.06 3.99 -10.46
N ILE A 7 -3.34 3.72 -9.38
CA ILE A 7 -2.24 2.76 -9.34
C ILE A 7 -2.73 1.53 -8.59
N ILE A 8 -3.02 0.47 -9.34
CA ILE A 8 -3.61 -0.76 -8.82
C ILE A 8 -2.71 -1.94 -9.25
N PRO A 9 -1.82 -2.43 -8.37
CA PRO A 9 -1.06 -3.62 -8.67
C PRO A 9 -1.99 -4.80 -8.99
N PRO A 10 -1.67 -5.65 -9.98
CA PRO A 10 -2.51 -6.81 -10.31
C PRO A 10 -2.78 -7.74 -9.12
N THR A 11 -1.83 -7.84 -8.20
CA THR A 11 -1.94 -8.62 -6.95
C THR A 11 -2.89 -8.01 -5.91
N MET A 12 -3.38 -6.79 -6.14
CA MET A 12 -4.19 -5.99 -5.23
C MET A 12 -5.54 -5.58 -5.83
N GLN A 13 -5.93 -6.12 -6.99
CA GLN A 13 -7.24 -5.86 -7.61
C GLN A 13 -8.41 -6.14 -6.66
N SER A 14 -8.27 -7.17 -5.80
CA SER A 14 -9.26 -7.52 -4.79
C SER A 14 -9.54 -6.42 -3.77
N ILE A 15 -8.62 -5.47 -3.54
CA ILE A 15 -8.87 -4.29 -2.71
C ILE A 15 -9.92 -3.40 -3.37
N MET A 16 -9.75 -3.09 -4.65
CA MET A 16 -10.70 -2.25 -5.39
C MET A 16 -12.08 -2.91 -5.39
N ASP A 17 -12.12 -4.19 -5.72
CA ASP A 17 -13.38 -4.91 -5.90
C ASP A 17 -14.16 -5.11 -4.59
N ARG A 18 -13.45 -5.29 -3.46
CA ARG A 18 -14.08 -5.57 -2.14
C ARG A 18 -14.17 -4.36 -1.23
N ALA A 19 -13.14 -3.52 -1.19
CA ALA A 19 -13.02 -2.41 -0.24
C ALA A 19 -13.28 -1.03 -0.87
N GLY A 20 -13.33 -0.94 -2.21
CA GLY A 20 -13.79 0.27 -2.91
C GLY A 20 -12.78 1.43 -2.92
N TYR A 21 -11.49 1.16 -2.74
CA TYR A 21 -10.43 2.18 -2.79
C TYR A 21 -9.19 1.70 -3.56
N ALA A 22 -8.47 2.65 -4.16
CA ALA A 22 -7.24 2.37 -4.91
C ALA A 22 -6.02 2.28 -3.99
N PRO A 23 -5.12 1.31 -4.20
CA PRO A 23 -3.88 1.19 -3.41
C PRO A 23 -3.02 2.45 -3.44
N ALA A 24 -2.95 3.14 -4.59
CA ALA A 24 -2.40 4.48 -4.69
C ALA A 24 -3.07 5.30 -5.80
N VAL A 25 -2.86 6.62 -5.74
CA VAL A 25 -3.29 7.58 -6.77
C VAL A 25 -2.13 8.51 -7.08
N ARG A 26 -1.78 8.65 -8.36
CA ARG A 26 -0.82 9.66 -8.81
C ARG A 26 -1.53 10.94 -9.20
N VAL A 27 -1.00 12.07 -8.75
CA VAL A 27 -1.41 13.42 -9.18
C VAL A 27 -0.15 14.24 -9.44
N GLY A 28 0.12 14.56 -10.71
CA GLY A 28 1.40 15.14 -11.12
C GLY A 28 2.56 14.20 -10.77
N ASP A 29 3.56 14.72 -10.06
CA ASP A 29 4.76 13.96 -9.67
C ASP A 29 4.61 13.26 -8.30
N THR A 30 3.46 13.40 -7.63
CA THR A 30 3.25 12.83 -6.29
C THR A 30 2.40 11.57 -6.35
N LEU A 31 2.88 10.51 -5.71
CA LEU A 31 2.16 9.24 -5.51
C LEU A 31 1.57 9.18 -4.09
N TYR A 32 0.25 9.32 -3.98
CA TYR A 32 -0.46 9.19 -2.71
C TYR A 32 -0.81 7.73 -2.46
N CYS A 33 -0.16 7.11 -1.48
CA CYS A 33 -0.39 5.70 -1.13
C CYS A 33 -1.46 5.58 -0.04
N ALA A 34 -2.43 4.69 -0.25
CA ALA A 34 -3.29 4.25 0.83
C ALA A 34 -2.50 3.42 1.85
N GLY A 35 -2.97 3.40 3.10
CA GLY A 35 -2.32 2.66 4.18
C GLY A 35 -2.15 1.18 3.84
N GLN A 36 -0.93 0.68 3.93
CA GLN A 36 -0.63 -0.73 3.76
C GLN A 36 -0.62 -1.43 5.11
N VAL A 37 -1.04 -2.70 5.11
CA VAL A 37 -1.13 -3.54 6.31
C VAL A 37 -0.53 -4.92 6.04
N GLY A 38 -0.15 -5.62 7.10
CA GLY A 38 0.39 -6.98 7.04
C GLY A 38 -0.68 -8.02 6.72
N ARG A 39 -1.02 -8.15 5.45
CA ARG A 39 -2.02 -9.09 4.94
C ARG A 39 -1.50 -9.94 3.79
N THR A 40 -2.14 -11.07 3.58
CA THR A 40 -1.96 -11.92 2.41
C THR A 40 -2.67 -11.34 1.17
N ARG A 41 -2.40 -11.93 0.01
CA ARG A 41 -3.08 -11.61 -1.26
C ARG A 41 -4.59 -11.87 -1.19
N ASP A 42 -5.00 -12.83 -0.38
CA ASP A 42 -6.39 -13.22 -0.16
C ASP A 42 -7.12 -12.31 0.85
N MET A 43 -6.48 -11.22 1.28
CA MET A 43 -6.97 -10.23 2.23
C MET A 43 -7.06 -10.71 3.69
N GLU A 44 -6.32 -11.76 4.04
CA GLU A 44 -6.25 -12.25 5.42
C GLU A 44 -5.16 -11.53 6.21
N VAL A 45 -5.47 -11.11 7.44
CA VAL A 45 -4.51 -10.44 8.33
C VAL A 45 -3.57 -11.48 8.94
N ILE A 46 -2.26 -11.23 8.86
CA ILE A 46 -1.25 -12.08 9.48
C ILE A 46 -1.22 -11.77 10.98
N LEU A 47 -1.32 -12.80 11.83
CA LEU A 47 -1.41 -12.64 13.28
C LEU A 47 -0.04 -12.61 13.98
N ASN A 48 0.98 -13.26 13.41
CA ASN A 48 2.34 -13.16 13.94
C ASN A 48 2.87 -11.73 13.70
N PRO A 49 3.28 -10.98 14.73
CA PRO A 49 3.64 -9.57 14.56
C PRO A 49 4.80 -9.35 13.60
N GLU A 50 5.90 -10.10 13.73
CA GLU A 50 7.06 -9.93 12.85
C GLU A 50 6.71 -10.17 11.38
N ALA A 51 6.02 -11.27 11.09
CA ALA A 51 5.56 -11.58 9.74
C ALA A 51 4.53 -10.56 9.21
N GLN A 52 3.70 -10.00 10.09
CA GLN A 52 2.75 -8.93 9.75
C GLN A 52 3.50 -7.66 9.33
N PHE A 53 4.54 -7.26 10.08
CA PHE A 53 5.36 -6.10 9.72
C PHE A 53 6.07 -6.30 8.39
N ILE A 54 6.71 -7.45 8.17
CA ILE A 54 7.38 -7.76 6.91
C ILE A 54 6.39 -7.69 5.74
N ALA A 55 5.22 -8.31 5.87
CA ALA A 55 4.19 -8.27 4.83
C ALA A 55 3.66 -6.86 4.56
N CYS A 56 3.56 -6.01 5.60
CA CYS A 56 3.16 -4.61 5.45
C CYS A 56 4.14 -3.85 4.52
N TRP A 57 5.43 -4.00 4.77
CA TRP A 57 6.48 -3.39 3.95
C TRP A 57 6.50 -3.94 2.52
N GLU A 58 6.35 -5.25 2.34
CA GLU A 58 6.31 -5.85 0.99
C GLU A 58 5.05 -5.46 0.20
N ASN A 59 3.93 -5.27 0.89
CA ASN A 59 2.71 -4.71 0.28
C ASN A 59 2.96 -3.26 -0.17
N LEU A 60 3.61 -2.43 0.65
CA LEU A 60 4.01 -1.07 0.25
C LEU A 60 4.99 -1.06 -0.93
N ARG A 61 6.00 -1.93 -0.91
CA ARG A 61 6.95 -2.09 -2.04
C ARG A 61 6.21 -2.37 -3.35
N THR A 62 5.19 -3.23 -3.30
CA THR A 62 4.39 -3.59 -4.48
C THR A 62 3.63 -2.38 -5.03
N VAL A 63 3.03 -1.56 -4.16
CA VAL A 63 2.31 -0.34 -4.56
C VAL A 63 3.26 0.71 -5.14
N LEU A 64 4.41 0.92 -4.49
CA LEU A 64 5.43 1.85 -4.98
C LEU A 64 5.94 1.43 -6.36
N ALA A 65 6.25 0.15 -6.55
CA ALA A 65 6.76 -0.37 -7.82
C ALA A 65 5.76 -0.20 -8.98
N GLU A 66 4.46 -0.43 -8.75
CA GLU A 66 3.40 -0.16 -9.73
C GLU A 66 3.33 1.34 -10.07
N GLY A 67 3.59 2.19 -9.08
CA GLY A 67 3.76 3.64 -9.24
C GLY A 67 5.12 4.07 -9.78
N GLY A 68 6.00 3.16 -10.22
CA GLY A 68 7.34 3.50 -10.71
C GLY A 68 8.27 4.11 -9.67
N CYS A 69 7.98 3.89 -8.38
CA CYS A 69 8.74 4.38 -7.23
C CYS A 69 9.42 3.23 -6.49
N THR A 70 10.35 3.60 -5.62
CA THR A 70 11.05 2.75 -4.66
C THR A 70 10.91 3.35 -3.25
N PHE A 71 11.51 2.71 -2.25
CA PHE A 71 11.54 3.28 -0.91
C PHE A 71 12.34 4.58 -0.80
N ASP A 72 13.31 4.80 -1.69
CA ASP A 72 14.13 6.01 -1.71
C ASP A 72 13.34 7.25 -2.16
N ASP A 73 12.16 7.04 -2.77
CA ASP A 73 11.27 8.11 -3.24
C ASP A 73 10.25 8.54 -2.17
N ILE A 74 10.25 7.91 -0.99
CA ILE A 74 9.35 8.28 0.10
C ILE A 74 9.83 9.59 0.75
N VAL A 75 8.98 10.61 0.68
CA VAL A 75 9.23 11.94 1.29
C VAL A 75 8.42 12.21 2.55
N ASP A 76 7.34 11.45 2.79
CA ASP A 76 6.50 11.54 3.99
C ASP A 76 5.93 10.17 4.36
N MET A 77 5.80 9.90 5.65
CA MET A 77 5.32 8.62 6.16
C MET A 77 4.60 8.77 7.50
N THR A 78 3.39 8.22 7.57
CA THR A 78 2.64 8.10 8.84
C THR A 78 2.42 6.62 9.14
N THR A 79 2.89 6.17 10.31
CA THR A 79 2.73 4.78 10.77
C THR A 79 1.76 4.71 11.94
N TYR A 80 0.88 3.71 11.94
CA TYR A 80 -0.06 3.42 13.03
C TYR A 80 0.28 2.07 13.64
N HIS A 81 0.25 1.99 14.96
CA HIS A 81 0.60 0.78 15.70
C HIS A 81 -0.43 0.51 16.79
N VAL A 82 -0.63 -0.76 17.09
CA VAL A 82 -1.46 -1.21 18.22
C VAL A 82 -0.61 -2.09 19.12
N ALA A 83 -0.87 -2.05 20.43
CA ALA A 83 -0.18 -2.88 21.42
C ALA A 83 1.35 -2.77 21.40
N MET A 84 1.90 -1.58 21.11
CA MET A 84 3.33 -1.31 21.33
C MET A 84 3.59 -1.20 22.83
N SER A 85 4.50 -2.03 23.33
CA SER A 85 5.02 -2.00 24.71
C SER A 85 6.49 -1.64 24.72
#